data_AF-A0A1G8N6N1-F1
#
_entry.id   AF-A0A1G8N6N1-F1
#
_cell.length_a   1.000
_cell.length_b   1.000
_cell.length_c   1.000
_cell.angle_alpha   90.00
_cell.angle_beta   90.00
_cell.angle_gamma   90.00
#
_symmetry.space_group_name_H-M   'P 1'
#
loop_
_entity.id
_entity.type
_entity.pdbx_description
1 polymer ?
#
loop_
_entity_poly.entity_id
_entity_poly.type
_entity_poly.pdbx_seq_one_letter_code
_entity_poly.pdbx_strand_id
1 'polypeptide(L)' 'MAADSKNNLDKEHLKKTVALKYDHTKDSAPKIIASGKGNIAEKILKKAKIE' A
#
# COMPACT_ATOMS: atom_id res chain seq x y z
N MET A 1 6.21 9.14 -36.56
CA MET A 1 6.53 9.81 -35.29
C MET A 1 5.22 10.08 -34.54
N ALA A 2 4.83 9.22 -33.59
CA ALA A 2 3.83 9.53 -32.54
C ALA A 2 3.60 8.27 -31.68
N ALA A 3 4.57 7.92 -30.84
CA ALA A 3 4.45 6.81 -29.90
C ALA A 3 4.91 7.28 -28.51
N ASP A 4 4.22 8.24 -27.91
CA ASP A 4 4.53 8.65 -26.52
C ASP A 4 3.39 9.50 -25.93
N SER A 5 2.28 8.89 -25.50
CA SER A 5 1.20 9.59 -24.78
C SER A 5 0.27 8.68 -23.96
N LYS A 6 0.77 7.61 -23.33
CA LYS A 6 -0.03 6.78 -22.40
C LYS A 6 0.83 6.16 -21.29
N ASN A 7 1.40 6.95 -20.37
CA ASN A 7 2.18 6.36 -19.27
C ASN A 7 2.13 7.14 -17.94
N ASN A 8 1.02 7.82 -17.64
CA ASN A 8 0.88 8.56 -16.37
C ASN A 8 -0.52 8.54 -15.72
N LEU A 9 -1.43 7.66 -16.16
CA LEU A 9 -2.74 7.47 -15.51
C LEU A 9 -2.88 6.10 -14.80
N ASP A 10 -1.96 5.18 -15.05
CA ASP A 10 -1.93 3.82 -14.47
C ASP A 10 -1.29 3.77 -13.08
N LYS A 11 -0.37 4.69 -12.75
CA LYS A 11 0.37 4.64 -11.47
C LYS A 11 -0.50 4.94 -10.25
N GLU A 12 -1.58 5.71 -10.37
CA GLU A 12 -2.44 6.07 -9.24
C GLU A 12 -3.41 4.96 -8.84
N HIS A 13 -3.97 4.22 -9.81
CA HIS A 13 -4.83 3.07 -9.53
C HIS A 13 -4.06 1.81 -9.13
N LEU A 14 -2.74 1.76 -9.37
CA LEU A 14 -1.87 0.65 -8.98
C LEU A 14 -1.24 0.79 -7.58
N LYS A 15 -1.49 1.88 -6.85
CA LYS A 15 -0.99 2.05 -5.47
C LYS A 15 -1.61 0.97 -4.58
N LYS A 16 -0.80 -0.05 -4.25
CA LYS A 16 -1.09 -1.10 -3.29
C LYS A 16 -0.33 -0.81 -2.00
N THR A 17 -0.99 -1.00 -0.87
CA THR A 17 -0.40 -0.84 0.46
C THR A 17 -0.75 -2.04 1.32
N VAL A 18 0.21 -2.44 2.14
CA VAL A 18 0.09 -3.52 3.12
C VAL A 18 0.65 -3.01 4.45
N ALA A 19 -0.12 -3.18 5.52
CA ALA A 19 0.32 -2.91 6.89
C ALA A 19 0.75 -4.24 7.52
N LEU A 20 1.94 -4.22 8.11
CA LEU A 20 2.56 -5.36 8.75
C LEU A 20 2.64 -5.10 10.26
N LYS A 21 2.40 -6.12 11.06
CA LYS A 21 2.62 -6.11 12.50
C LYS A 21 3.60 -7.23 12.84
N TYR A 22 4.52 -6.93 13.75
CA TYR A 22 5.46 -7.91 14.26
C TYR A 22 5.62 -7.75 15.76
N ASP A 23 5.40 -8.84 16.49
CA ASP A 23 5.71 -8.96 17.92
C ASP A 23 6.78 -10.03 18.09
N HIS A 24 8.01 -9.63 18.41
CA HIS A 24 9.15 -10.54 18.57
C HIS A 24 8.99 -11.53 19.73
N THR A 25 8.06 -11.28 20.66
CA THR A 25 7.83 -12.15 21.83
C THR A 25 6.80 -13.22 21.58
N LYS A 26 5.88 -13.00 20.62
CA LYS A 26 4.72 -13.86 20.38
C LYS A 26 4.67 -14.43 18.96
N ASP A 27 5.25 -13.74 18.00
CA ASP A 27 5.18 -14.10 16.59
C ASP A 27 6.54 -14.57 16.07
N SER A 28 6.56 -15.77 15.49
CA SER A 28 7.75 -16.29 14.79
C SER A 28 8.08 -15.51 13.51
N ALA A 29 7.12 -14.74 12.96
CA ALA A 29 7.31 -13.94 11.75
C ALA A 29 6.33 -12.74 11.69
N PRO A 30 6.65 -11.68 10.93
CA PRO A 30 5.73 -10.57 10.68
C PRO A 30 4.43 -11.04 10.03
N LYS A 31 3.31 -10.48 10.49
CA LYS A 31 1.96 -10.79 9.99
C LYS A 31 1.36 -9.59 9.27
N ILE A 32 0.60 -9.84 8.21
CA ILE A 32 -0.15 -8.80 7.51
C ILE A 32 -1.42 -8.52 8.31
N ILE A 33 -1.62 -7.26 8.70
CA ILE A 33 -2.79 -6.80 9.46
C ILE A 33 -3.78 -5.99 8.62
N ALA A 34 -3.34 -5.41 7.50
CA ALA A 34 -4.23 -4.79 6.53
C ALA A 34 -3.59 -4.80 5.14
N SER A 35 -4.42 -4.88 4.09
CA SER A 35 -3.99 -4.74 2.71
C SER A 35 -5.05 -3.97 1.92
N GLY A 36 -4.62 -3.20 0.94
CA GLY A 36 -5.53 -2.34 0.18
C GLY A 36 -4.92 -1.80 -1.10
N LYS A 37 -5.78 -1.31 -1.98
CA LYS A 37 -5.41 -0.64 -3.24
C LYS A 37 -6.25 0.62 -3.45
N GLY A 38 -5.74 1.58 -4.20
CA GLY A 38 -6.43 2.85 -4.49
C GLY A 38 -6.85 3.58 -3.20
N ASN A 39 -8.11 3.96 -3.08
CA ASN A 39 -8.64 4.68 -1.91
C ASN A 39 -8.44 3.94 -0.57
N ILE A 40 -8.41 2.59 -0.59
CA ILE A 40 -8.17 1.80 0.62
C ILE A 40 -6.70 1.90 1.03
N ALA A 41 -5.77 1.90 0.08
CA ALA A 41 -4.35 2.09 0.33
C ALA A 41 -4.08 3.46 0.98
N GLU A 42 -4.75 4.52 0.50
CA GLU A 42 -4.64 5.85 1.09
C GLU A 42 -5.16 5.91 2.53
N LYS A 43 -6.27 5.23 2.83
CA LYS A 43 -6.81 5.16 4.19
C LYS A 43 -5.84 4.43 5.13
N ILE A 44 -5.21 3.35 4.68
CA ILE A 44 -4.20 2.62 5.45
C ILE A 44 -2.99 3.52 5.73
N LEU A 45 -2.47 4.23 4.73
CA LEU A 45 -1.36 5.17 4.89
C LEU A 45 -1.70 6.34 5.81
N LYS A 46 -2.90 6.92 5.69
CA LYS A 46 -3.36 8.01 6.57
C LYS A 46 -3.40 7.56 8.02
N LYS A 47 -3.89 6.34 8.28
CA LYS A 47 -3.96 5.79 9.64
C LYS A 47 -2.56 5.53 10.22
N ALA A 48 -1.64 5.01 9.41
CA ALA A 48 -0.26 4.74 9.82
C ALA A 48 0.58 6.01 10.08
N LYS A 49 0.29 7.13 9.40
CA LYS A 49 1.01 8.41 9.62
C LYS A 49 0.64 9.14 10.91
N ILE A 50 -0.53 8.81 11.48
CA ILE A 50 -1.06 9.47 12.69
C ILE A 50 -0.65 8.70 13.95
N GLU A 51 -0.16 7.46 13.79
CA GLU A 51 0.30 6.59 14.88
C GLU A 51 1.73 6.93 15.34
#